data_AF-A0AB33JZD8-F1
#
_entry.id   AF-A0AB33JZD8-F1
#
_cell.length_a   1.000
_cell.length_b   1.000
_cell.length_c   1.000
_cell.angle_alpha   90.00
_cell.angle_beta   90.00
_cell.angle_gamma   90.00
#
_symmetry.space_group_name_H-M   'P 1'
#
loop_
_entity.id
_entity.type
_entity.pdbx_description
1 polymer ?
#
loop_
_entity_poly.entity_id
_entity_poly.type
_entity_poly.pdbx_seq_one_letter_code
_entity_poly.pdbx_strand_id
1 'polypeptide(L)'
;MLAHGPTAPFHFQLPGSLLVAQWLPSDPRGVRVLEAGHDFDVVKVSGELAPLLMNALKPARPGCIHDLVSDAHLWLIPAGSARYWQLAPDQGVAVLGRGWHVSIPGEHCDGRRRWTDPGPALTCAEQLWDVLQSVTARPVPGERNASPPPAVIAVLPGSVHSPAVGTQLAAPRRPVAAGHR
;
A
#
# COMPACT_ATOMS: atom_id res chain seq x y z
N MET A 1 -3.62 -5.96 46.24
CA MET A 1 -4.77 -6.39 45.43
C MET A 1 -5.03 -5.31 44.38
N LEU A 2 -4.62 -5.56 43.13
CA LEU A 2 -4.87 -4.65 42.01
C LEU A 2 -6.13 -5.16 41.28
N ALA A 3 -7.18 -4.34 41.25
CA ALA A 3 -8.42 -4.68 40.57
C ALA A 3 -8.24 -4.49 39.06
N HIS A 4 -8.34 -5.59 38.30
CA HIS A 4 -8.51 -5.56 36.85
C HIS A 4 -9.89 -4.94 36.54
N GLY A 5 -9.87 -3.71 36.02
CA GLY A 5 -11.07 -3.10 35.44
C GLY A 5 -11.46 -3.80 34.13
N PRO A 6 -12.77 -3.95 33.84
CA PRO A 6 -13.22 -4.60 32.62
C PRO A 6 -12.85 -3.77 31.39
N THR A 7 -12.13 -4.39 30.46
CA THR A 7 -11.87 -3.86 29.11
C THR A 7 -13.20 -3.65 28.40
N ALA A 8 -13.62 -2.39 28.27
CA ALA A 8 -14.80 -2.05 27.49
C ALA A 8 -14.57 -2.44 26.02
N PRO A 9 -15.54 -3.09 25.34
CA PRO A 9 -15.43 -3.34 23.91
C PRO A 9 -15.39 -2.00 23.17
N PHE A 10 -14.35 -1.79 22.36
CA PHE A 10 -14.29 -0.69 21.41
C PHE A 10 -15.42 -0.88 20.39
N HIS A 11 -16.58 -0.28 20.65
CA HIS A 11 -17.62 -0.07 19.65
C HIS A 11 -17.11 1.01 18.70
N PHE A 12 -16.60 0.59 17.55
CA PHE A 12 -16.39 1.48 16.41
C PHE A 12 -17.76 1.85 15.85
N GLN A 13 -18.41 2.83 16.48
CA GLN A 13 -19.69 3.35 16.05
C GLN A 13 -19.42 4.22 14.82
N LEU A 14 -19.55 3.63 13.62
CA LEU A 14 -19.56 4.39 12.38
C LEU A 14 -20.62 5.49 12.53
N PRO A 15 -20.26 6.78 12.51
CA PRO A 15 -21.21 7.85 12.77
C PRO A 15 -22.29 7.84 11.70
N GLY A 16 -23.47 7.31 12.05
CA GLY A 16 -24.76 8.01 12.05
C GLY A 16 -25.17 8.84 10.84
N SER A 17 -24.59 8.63 9.67
CA SER A 17 -25.02 9.21 8.41
C SER A 17 -24.55 8.29 7.30
N LEU A 18 -25.48 7.82 6.48
CA LEU A 18 -25.24 7.35 5.12
C LEU A 18 -24.61 8.51 4.32
N LEU A 19 -23.38 8.89 4.64
CA LEU A 19 -22.52 9.59 3.70
C LEU A 19 -22.31 8.56 2.60
N VAL A 20 -23.19 8.60 1.61
CA VAL A 20 -23.05 7.89 0.35
C VAL A 20 -21.61 8.10 -0.05
N ALA A 21 -20.83 7.02 -0.06
CA ALA A 21 -19.43 7.04 -0.43
C ALA A 21 -19.32 7.79 -1.76
N GLN A 22 -18.88 9.06 -1.71
CA GLN A 22 -18.93 9.96 -2.88
C GLN A 22 -18.07 9.48 -4.05
N TRP A 23 -17.18 8.55 -3.74
CA TRP A 23 -16.32 7.85 -4.66
C TRP A 23 -17.01 6.68 -5.39
N LEU A 24 -18.14 6.17 -4.92
CA LEU A 24 -18.91 5.18 -5.68
C LEU A 24 -19.51 5.80 -6.95
N PRO A 25 -19.65 5.01 -8.03
CA PRO A 25 -20.43 5.43 -9.20
C PRO A 25 -21.89 5.70 -8.81
N SER A 26 -22.50 6.73 -9.41
CA SER A 26 -23.93 7.03 -9.19
C SER A 26 -24.85 5.96 -9.77
N ASP A 27 -24.45 5.31 -10.86
CA ASP A 27 -25.12 4.12 -11.39
C ASP A 27 -24.57 2.87 -10.66
N PRO A 28 -25.39 2.07 -9.96
CA PRO A 28 -24.93 0.87 -9.25
C PRO A 28 -24.35 -0.21 -10.16
N ARG A 29 -24.58 -0.16 -11.47
CA ARG A 29 -23.95 -1.06 -12.47
C ARG A 29 -22.78 -0.40 -13.20
N GLY A 30 -22.57 0.89 -12.98
CA GLY A 30 -21.55 1.70 -13.63
C GLY A 30 -20.14 1.40 -13.12
N VAL A 31 -19.18 2.07 -13.75
CA VAL A 31 -17.77 2.08 -13.35
C VAL A 31 -17.29 3.52 -13.32
N ARG A 32 -16.50 3.86 -12.31
CA ARG A 32 -15.84 5.17 -12.19
C ARG A 32 -14.33 4.97 -12.09
N VAL A 33 -13.56 5.83 -12.74
CA VAL A 33 -12.10 5.87 -12.56
C VAL A 33 -11.77 7.01 -11.60
N LEU A 34 -11.00 6.70 -10.57
CA LEU A 34 -10.59 7.66 -9.54
C LEU A 34 -9.08 7.61 -9.34
N GLU A 35 -8.51 8.75 -8.95
CA GLU A 35 -7.13 8.78 -8.47
C GLU A 35 -7.08 8.17 -7.06
N ALA A 36 -6.17 7.22 -6.84
CA ALA A 36 -5.90 6.70 -5.51
C ALA A 36 -5.11 7.72 -4.67
N GLY A 37 -5.16 7.61 -3.35
CA GLY A 37 -4.55 8.55 -2.40
C GLY A 37 -5.35 9.83 -2.11
N HIS A 38 -6.52 10.01 -2.72
CA HIS A 38 -7.45 11.10 -2.38
C HIS A 38 -8.52 10.62 -1.39
N ASP A 39 -9.47 9.79 -1.84
CA ASP A 39 -10.55 9.25 -1.01
C ASP A 39 -10.16 7.95 -0.30
N PHE A 40 -9.26 7.18 -0.91
CA PHE A 40 -8.75 5.90 -0.41
C PHE A 40 -7.37 5.60 -1.01
N ASP A 41 -6.58 4.79 -0.32
CA ASP A 41 -5.48 4.05 -0.93
C ASP A 41 -6.01 2.69 -1.41
N VAL A 42 -5.32 2.05 -2.35
CA VAL A 42 -5.68 0.73 -2.85
C VAL A 42 -4.56 -0.26 -2.61
N VAL A 43 -4.90 -1.38 -1.99
CA VAL A 43 -3.99 -2.51 -1.82
C VAL A 43 -4.38 -3.57 -2.84
N LYS A 44 -3.55 -3.74 -3.86
CA LYS A 44 -3.69 -4.77 -4.89
C LYS A 44 -2.91 -6.01 -4.48
N VAL A 45 -3.58 -7.16 -4.46
CA VAL A 45 -3.01 -8.46 -4.12
C VAL A 45 -3.25 -9.42 -5.28
N SER A 46 -2.25 -10.26 -5.60
CA SER A 46 -2.38 -11.29 -6.63
C SER A 46 -3.47 -12.31 -6.31
N GLY A 47 -4.02 -12.95 -7.33
CA GLY A 47 -5.01 -14.02 -7.21
C GLY A 47 -4.50 -15.24 -6.44
N GLU A 48 -3.19 -15.48 -6.42
CA GLU A 48 -2.56 -16.53 -5.63
C GLU A 48 -2.62 -16.24 -4.12
N LEU A 49 -2.32 -14.98 -3.72
CA LEU A 49 -2.26 -14.59 -2.31
C LEU A 49 -3.63 -14.21 -1.74
N ALA A 50 -4.55 -13.73 -2.58
CA ALA A 50 -5.86 -13.25 -2.15
C ALA A 50 -6.70 -14.29 -1.37
N PRO A 51 -6.78 -15.58 -1.75
CA PRO A 51 -7.50 -16.58 -0.97
C PRO A 51 -6.95 -16.77 0.46
N LEU A 52 -5.62 -16.69 0.63
CA LEU A 52 -4.99 -16.78 1.94
C LEU A 52 -5.38 -15.60 2.82
N LEU A 53 -5.31 -14.40 2.25
CA LEU A 53 -5.70 -13.15 2.90
C LEU A 53 -7.18 -13.14 3.27
N MET A 54 -8.06 -13.49 2.33
CA MET A 54 -9.51 -13.61 2.57
C MET A 54 -9.82 -14.62 3.67
N ASN A 55 -9.12 -15.75 3.71
CA ASN A 55 -9.34 -16.76 4.72
C ASN A 55 -8.95 -16.27 6.12
N ALA A 56 -7.83 -15.55 6.23
CA ALA A 56 -7.38 -14.99 7.49
C ALA A 56 -8.22 -13.79 7.96
N LEU A 57 -8.91 -13.09 7.04
CA LEU A 57 -9.85 -11.99 7.35
C LEU A 57 -11.26 -12.47 7.76
N LYS A 58 -11.54 -13.79 7.79
CA LYS A 58 -12.80 -14.35 8.32
C LYS A 58 -12.75 -14.31 9.86
N PRO A 59 -13.09 -13.18 10.47
CA PRO A 59 -14.50 -12.94 10.77
C PRO A 59 -15.08 -11.67 10.13
N ALA A 60 -14.24 -10.69 9.79
CA ALA A 60 -14.66 -9.37 9.33
C ALA A 60 -15.13 -9.39 7.87
N ARG A 61 -14.59 -10.29 7.04
CA ARG A 61 -14.89 -10.42 5.60
C ARG A 61 -14.99 -9.05 4.90
N PRO A 62 -13.94 -8.21 4.95
CA PRO A 62 -14.02 -6.90 4.34
C PRO A 62 -14.18 -7.04 2.81
N GLY A 63 -15.04 -6.21 2.25
CA GLY A 63 -15.26 -6.15 0.81
C GLY A 63 -14.01 -5.77 0.03
N CYS A 64 -13.81 -6.43 -1.10
CA CYS A 64 -12.77 -6.09 -2.05
C CYS A 64 -13.31 -6.17 -3.48
N ILE A 65 -12.57 -5.59 -4.42
CA ILE A 65 -12.88 -5.67 -5.84
C ILE A 65 -12.05 -6.82 -6.41
N HIS A 66 -12.73 -7.80 -7.02
CA HIS A 66 -12.08 -8.83 -7.82
C HIS A 66 -11.91 -8.30 -9.26
N ASP A 67 -10.67 -8.15 -9.70
CA ASP A 67 -10.28 -7.83 -11.07
C ASP A 67 -9.92 -9.11 -11.83
N LEU A 68 -10.86 -9.59 -12.66
CA LEU A 68 -10.71 -10.78 -13.48
C LEU A 68 -9.71 -10.60 -14.63
N VAL A 69 -9.34 -9.35 -14.98
CA VAL A 69 -8.39 -9.11 -16.08
C VAL A 69 -6.97 -9.42 -15.64
N SER A 70 -6.59 -8.96 -14.46
CA SER A 70 -5.24 -9.17 -13.93
C SER A 70 -5.16 -10.27 -12.88
N ASP A 71 -6.25 -11.02 -12.69
CA ASP A 71 -6.41 -11.99 -11.59
C ASP A 71 -5.90 -11.42 -10.26
N ALA A 72 -6.53 -10.33 -9.81
CA ALA A 72 -6.12 -9.60 -8.62
C ALA A 72 -7.32 -9.18 -7.78
N HIS A 73 -7.07 -8.99 -6.49
CA HIS A 73 -8.04 -8.46 -5.54
C HIS A 73 -7.56 -7.13 -4.99
N LEU A 74 -8.45 -6.15 -4.99
CA LEU A 74 -8.16 -4.78 -4.60
C LEU A 74 -8.97 -4.44 -3.36
N TRP A 75 -8.30 -4.21 -2.24
CA TRP A 75 -8.91 -3.66 -1.04
C TRP A 75 -8.76 -2.15 -1.04
N LEU A 76 -9.87 -1.45 -0.78
CA LEU A 76 -9.84 -0.01 -0.55
C LEU A 76 -9.62 0.22 0.95
N ILE A 77 -8.68 1.09 1.31
CA ILE A 77 -8.40 1.47 2.70
C ILE A 77 -8.42 3.00 2.82
N PRO A 78 -8.56 3.57 4.02
CA PRO A 78 -8.51 5.02 4.19
C PRO A 78 -7.25 5.64 3.57
N ALA A 79 -7.40 6.82 2.98
CA ALA A 79 -6.30 7.51 2.29
C ALA A 79 -5.13 7.80 3.25
N GLY A 80 -3.91 7.56 2.77
CA GLY A 80 -2.67 7.75 3.54
C GLY A 80 -2.38 6.65 4.57
N SER A 81 -3.24 5.64 4.72
CA SER A 81 -3.01 4.55 5.67
C SER A 81 -1.83 3.64 5.27
N ALA A 82 -1.56 3.48 3.97
CA ALA A 82 -0.47 2.61 3.51
C ALA A 82 0.84 3.36 3.21
N ARG A 83 0.95 4.64 3.56
CA ARG A 83 2.13 5.48 3.26
C ARG A 83 3.46 4.96 3.82
N TYR A 84 3.42 4.09 4.83
CA TYR A 84 4.61 3.51 5.48
C TYR A 84 4.74 2.00 5.29
N TRP A 85 3.86 1.40 4.47
CA TRP A 85 3.94 -0.04 4.24
C TRP A 85 5.18 -0.34 3.40
N GLN A 86 6.03 -1.21 3.93
CA GLN A 86 7.22 -1.70 3.23
C GLN A 86 6.96 -3.14 2.83
N LEU A 87 6.67 -3.34 1.55
CA LEU A 87 6.43 -4.65 0.95
C LEU A 87 7.52 -4.90 -0.09
N ALA A 88 8.03 -6.13 -0.14
CA ALA A 88 9.01 -6.50 -1.16
C ALA A 88 8.29 -6.65 -2.53
N PRO A 89 8.92 -6.22 -3.63
CA PRO A 89 8.27 -6.13 -4.94
C PRO A 89 7.81 -7.49 -5.52
N ASP A 90 8.33 -8.59 -5.00
CA ASP A 90 8.04 -9.97 -5.37
C ASP A 90 6.96 -10.65 -4.49
N GLN A 91 6.43 -9.95 -3.49
CA GLN A 91 5.41 -10.52 -2.58
C GLN A 91 4.00 -10.59 -3.16
N GLY A 92 3.80 -10.17 -4.42
CA GLY A 92 2.49 -10.17 -5.06
C GLY A 92 1.51 -9.14 -4.46
N VAL A 93 2.03 -8.13 -3.76
CA VAL A 93 1.25 -7.04 -3.17
C VAL A 93 1.78 -5.70 -3.69
N ALA A 94 0.87 -4.84 -4.14
CA ALA A 94 1.18 -3.47 -4.53
C ALA A 94 0.25 -2.49 -3.83
N VAL A 95 0.82 -1.40 -3.32
CA VAL A 95 0.07 -0.28 -2.76
C VAL A 95 -0.01 0.82 -3.82
N LEU A 96 -1.23 1.17 -4.21
CA LEU A 96 -1.52 2.23 -5.15
C LEU A 96 -2.03 3.44 -4.36
N GLY A 97 -1.19 4.47 -4.25
CA GLY A 97 -1.53 5.77 -3.67
C GLY A 97 -1.62 6.85 -4.74
N ARG A 98 -1.26 8.08 -4.35
CA ARG A 98 -1.29 9.26 -5.23
C ARG A 98 -0.61 9.03 -6.59
N GLY A 99 -1.22 9.53 -7.66
CA GLY A 99 -0.74 9.40 -9.04
C GLY A 99 -1.20 8.12 -9.77
N TRP A 100 -1.77 7.15 -9.05
CA TRP A 100 -2.38 5.97 -9.66
C TRP A 100 -3.87 6.17 -9.90
N HIS A 101 -4.39 5.59 -10.98
CA HIS A 101 -5.81 5.61 -11.29
C HIS A 101 -6.39 4.21 -11.20
N VAL A 102 -7.54 4.07 -10.52
CA VAL A 102 -8.19 2.78 -10.28
C VAL A 102 -9.66 2.87 -10.68
N SER A 103 -10.11 1.89 -11.46
CA SER A 103 -11.52 1.72 -11.79
C SER A 103 -12.26 1.05 -10.63
N ILE A 104 -13.25 1.76 -10.07
CA ILE A 104 -14.15 1.34 -9.01
C ILE A 104 -15.50 0.94 -9.64
N PRO A 105 -15.92 -0.33 -9.51
CA PRO A 105 -17.23 -0.76 -9.94
C PRO A 105 -18.33 -0.29 -8.98
N GLY A 106 -19.55 -0.12 -9.50
CA GLY A 106 -20.75 0.03 -8.68
C GLY A 106 -21.09 -1.26 -7.93
N GLU A 107 -21.93 -1.16 -6.91
CA GLU A 107 -22.32 -2.26 -6.00
C GLU A 107 -22.86 -3.50 -6.74
N HIS A 108 -23.60 -3.30 -7.83
CA HIS A 108 -24.23 -4.35 -8.63
C HIS A 108 -23.54 -4.58 -9.98
N CYS A 109 -22.29 -4.12 -10.13
CA CYS A 109 -21.51 -4.39 -11.34
C CYS A 109 -21.05 -5.85 -11.36
N ASP A 110 -21.45 -6.59 -12.40
CA ASP A 110 -21.15 -8.02 -12.59
C ASP A 110 -20.07 -8.28 -13.67
N GLY A 111 -19.45 -7.20 -14.18
CA GLY A 111 -18.45 -7.24 -15.23
C GLY A 111 -17.08 -7.80 -14.81
N ARG A 112 -16.05 -7.43 -15.57
CA ARG A 112 -14.66 -7.90 -15.34
C ARG A 112 -14.06 -7.42 -14.02
N ARG A 113 -14.63 -6.37 -13.42
CA ARG A 113 -14.34 -5.91 -12.07
C ARG A 113 -15.64 -5.88 -11.28
N ARG A 114 -15.66 -6.56 -10.14
CA ARG A 114 -16.87 -6.69 -9.32
C ARG A 114 -16.52 -6.79 -7.84
N TRP A 115 -17.43 -6.37 -6.98
CA TRP A 115 -17.27 -6.51 -5.54
C TRP A 115 -17.41 -7.97 -5.10
N THR A 116 -16.65 -8.36 -4.08
CA THR A 116 -16.90 -9.56 -3.28
C THR A 116 -17.96 -9.27 -2.23
N ASP A 117 -18.76 -10.25 -1.84
CA ASP A 117 -19.76 -10.11 -0.77
C ASP A 117 -19.10 -10.26 0.62
N PRO A 118 -19.20 -9.26 1.52
CA PRO A 118 -19.95 -7.99 1.41
C PRO A 118 -19.23 -6.89 0.61
N GLY A 119 -19.97 -6.09 -0.18
CA GLY A 119 -19.48 -4.91 -0.91
C GLY A 119 -20.10 -3.60 -0.39
N PRO A 120 -19.88 -2.47 -1.10
CA PRO A 120 -18.65 -1.68 -1.08
C PRO A 120 -18.32 -1.12 0.32
N ALA A 121 -17.12 -1.41 0.83
CA ALA A 121 -16.65 -0.89 2.12
C ALA A 121 -15.16 -0.52 2.05
N LEU A 122 -14.77 0.48 2.86
CA LEU A 122 -13.36 0.66 3.19
C LEU A 122 -12.96 -0.38 4.22
N THR A 123 -11.82 -1.01 3.98
CA THR A 123 -11.22 -2.01 4.86
C THR A 123 -10.39 -1.34 5.93
N CYS A 124 -10.41 -1.87 7.15
CA CYS A 124 -9.51 -1.42 8.21
C CYS A 124 -8.06 -1.68 7.80
N ALA A 125 -7.27 -0.61 7.64
CA ALA A 125 -5.90 -0.71 7.17
C ALA A 125 -5.00 -1.50 8.11
N GLU A 126 -5.12 -1.28 9.43
CA GLU A 126 -4.32 -1.99 10.43
C GLU A 126 -4.59 -3.50 10.39
N GLN A 127 -5.87 -3.89 10.34
CA GLN A 127 -6.25 -5.30 10.22
C GLN A 127 -5.74 -5.92 8.92
N LEU A 128 -5.83 -5.20 7.80
CA LEU A 128 -5.34 -5.68 6.52
C LEU A 128 -3.82 -5.86 6.54
N TRP A 129 -3.09 -4.92 7.14
CA TRP A 129 -1.64 -4.96 7.28
C TRP A 129 -1.17 -6.15 8.13
N ASP A 130 -1.76 -6.34 9.31
CA ASP A 130 -1.40 -7.44 10.21
C ASP A 130 -1.58 -8.80 9.53
N VAL A 131 -2.70 -8.97 8.82
CA VAL A 131 -2.95 -10.21 8.10
C VAL A 131 -1.99 -10.37 6.93
N LEU A 132 -1.73 -9.32 6.15
CA LEU A 132 -0.76 -9.35 5.05
C LEU A 132 0.61 -9.82 5.54
N GLN A 133 1.13 -9.24 6.62
CA GLN A 133 2.38 -9.68 7.21
C GLN A 133 2.36 -11.16 7.60
N SER A 134 1.26 -11.64 8.20
CA SER A 134 1.13 -13.04 8.60
C SER A 134 1.13 -14.02 7.43
N VAL A 135 0.59 -13.64 6.27
CA VAL A 135 0.52 -14.51 5.09
C VAL A 135 1.79 -14.45 4.25
N THR A 136 2.47 -13.29 4.19
CA THR A 136 3.72 -13.13 3.45
C THR A 136 4.95 -13.59 4.23
N ALA A 137 4.88 -13.66 5.57
CA ALA A 137 5.96 -14.18 6.41
C ALA A 137 6.04 -15.73 6.42
N ARG A 138 5.06 -16.43 5.83
CA ARG A 138 5.10 -17.89 5.78
C ARG A 138 6.12 -18.35 4.74
N PRO A 139 7.14 -19.14 5.11
CA PRO A 139 8.00 -19.78 4.14
C PRO A 139 7.14 -20.67 3.23
N VAL A 140 7.30 -20.52 1.91
CA VAL A 140 6.58 -21.30 0.91
C VAL A 140 6.80 -22.79 1.21
N PRO A 141 5.76 -23.58 1.55
CA PRO A 141 5.91 -25.00 1.86
C PRO A 141 6.28 -25.75 0.58
N GLY A 142 7.58 -25.85 0.29
CA GLY A 142 8.07 -26.39 -0.98
C GLY A 142 9.51 -26.03 -1.30
N GLU A 143 10.02 -24.90 -0.79
CA GLU A 143 11.46 -24.61 -0.80
C GLU A 143 12.16 -25.44 0.27
N ARG A 144 12.45 -26.70 -0.07
CA ARG A 144 13.46 -27.47 0.66
C ARG A 144 14.76 -26.69 0.55
N ASN A 145 15.19 -26.07 1.65
CA ASN A 145 16.60 -25.85 2.00
C ASN A 145 17.52 -25.75 0.76
N ALA A 146 17.34 -24.71 -0.06
CA ALA A 146 18.41 -24.32 -0.96
C ALA A 146 19.54 -23.89 -0.03
N SER A 147 20.64 -24.64 -0.06
CA SER A 147 21.86 -24.36 0.70
C SER A 147 22.15 -22.85 0.63
N PRO A 148 22.47 -22.17 1.73
CA PRO A 148 22.81 -20.76 1.67
C PRO A 148 23.89 -20.58 0.60
N PRO A 149 23.78 -19.57 -0.29
CA PRO A 149 24.85 -19.32 -1.25
C PRO A 149 26.15 -19.17 -0.47
N PRO A 150 27.27 -19.78 -0.93
CA PRO A 150 28.54 -19.66 -0.23
C PRO A 150 28.83 -18.18 -0.02
N ALA A 151 29.18 -17.82 1.22
CA ALA A 151 29.51 -16.46 1.60
C ALA A 151 30.61 -15.93 0.67
N VAL A 152 30.24 -15.08 -0.29
CA VAL A 152 31.21 -14.30 -1.06
C VAL A 152 31.68 -13.21 -0.13
N ILE A 153 32.83 -13.45 0.52
CA ILE A 153 33.59 -12.41 1.21
C ILE A 153 34.04 -11.43 0.13
N ALA A 154 33.35 -10.31 0.00
CA ALA A 154 33.78 -9.21 -0.83
C ALA A 154 35.02 -8.57 -0.19
N VAL A 155 36.19 -8.87 -0.75
CA VAL A 155 37.44 -8.15 -0.47
C VAL A 155 37.30 -6.74 -1.06
N LEU A 156 37.24 -5.73 -0.20
CA LEU A 156 37.25 -4.32 -0.58
C LEU A 156 38.61 -3.94 -1.22
N PRO A 157 38.65 -3.39 -2.45
CA PRO A 157 39.87 -2.78 -2.95
C PRO A 157 40.03 -1.35 -2.42
N GLY A 158 41.05 -1.17 -1.57
CA GLY A 158 42.03 -0.08 -1.69
C GLY A 158 41.56 1.35 -1.51
N SER A 159 41.60 1.84 -0.26
CA SER A 159 41.83 3.25 0.02
C SER A 159 43.17 3.70 -0.57
N VAL A 160 43.15 4.57 -1.57
CA VAL A 160 44.33 5.30 -2.02
C VAL A 160 44.17 6.75 -1.60
N HIS A 161 44.95 7.14 -0.60
CA HIS A 161 45.23 8.54 -0.28
C HIS A 161 45.80 9.25 -1.52
N SER A 162 45.27 10.43 -1.83
CA SER A 162 46.00 11.42 -2.63
C SER A 162 46.11 12.73 -1.83
N PRO A 163 47.32 13.33 -1.78
CA PRO A 163 47.60 14.49 -0.95
C PRO A 163 47.23 15.82 -1.62
N ALA A 164 47.03 16.82 -0.77
CA ALA A 164 46.85 18.22 -1.11
C ALA A 164 48.13 18.87 -1.68
N VAL A 165 47.97 19.63 -2.76
CA VAL A 165 48.78 20.78 -3.22
C VAL A 165 47.80 21.60 -4.09
N GLY A 166 47.60 22.90 -4.03
CA GLY A 166 48.32 24.03 -3.45
C GLY A 166 48.07 25.22 -4.39
N THR A 167 47.25 26.18 -3.93
CA THR A 167 47.26 27.64 -4.18
C THR A 167 47.45 28.19 -5.61
N GLN A 168 46.49 29.00 -6.10
CA GLN A 168 46.74 30.41 -6.45
C GLN A 168 45.46 31.24 -6.72
N LEU A 169 45.27 32.25 -5.86
CA LEU A 169 44.94 33.66 -6.13
C LEU A 169 44.20 34.05 -7.43
N ALA A 170 42.97 34.59 -7.26
CA ALA A 170 42.57 35.87 -7.86
C ALA A 170 41.34 36.46 -7.12
N ALA A 171 41.48 37.68 -6.62
CA ALA A 171 40.37 38.57 -6.20
C ALA A 171 40.30 39.77 -7.18
N PRO A 172 39.43 40.77 -6.97
CA PRO A 172 37.97 40.78 -7.06
C PRO A 172 37.50 41.69 -8.22
N ARG A 173 36.26 41.55 -8.71
CA ARG A 173 35.60 42.62 -9.48
C ARG A 173 34.21 42.94 -8.93
N ARG A 174 34.01 44.26 -8.78
CA ARG A 174 32.94 45.02 -8.13
C ARG A 174 31.53 44.82 -8.74
N PRO A 175 30.48 45.27 -8.02
CA PRO A 175 29.10 45.24 -8.49
C PRO A 175 28.84 46.38 -9.48
N VAL A 176 27.93 46.14 -10.43
CA VAL A 176 27.26 47.19 -11.21
C VAL A 176 25.80 47.22 -10.75
N ALA A 177 25.42 48.37 -10.20
CA ALA A 177 24.04 48.74 -9.95
C ALA A 177 23.48 49.56 -11.12
N ALA A 178 22.15 49.57 -11.18
CA ALA A 178 21.25 50.56 -11.80
C ALA A 178 20.91 50.42 -13.29
N GLY A 179 19.61 50.52 -13.58
CA GLY A 179 19.08 50.80 -14.91
C GLY A 179 17.59 50.56 -15.09
N HIS A 180 16.77 51.52 -14.64
CA HIS A 180 15.36 51.76 -14.94
C HIS A 180 14.85 51.26 -16.31
N ARG A 181 13.61 50.75 -16.34
CA ARG A 181 12.44 51.41 -16.97
C ARG A 181 11.15 51.01 -16.27
#